data_AF-A0A7S4HUN8-F1
#
_entry.id   AF-A0A7S4HUN8-F1
#
_cell.length_a   1.000
_cell.length_b   1.000
_cell.length_c   1.000
_cell.angle_alpha   90.00
_cell.angle_beta   90.00
_cell.angle_gamma   90.00
#
_symmetry.space_group_name_H-M   'P 1'
#
loop_
_entity.id
_entity.type
_entity.pdbx_description
1 polymer ?
#
loop_
_entity_poly.entity_id
_entity_poly.type
_entity_poly.pdbx_seq_one_letter_code
_entity_poly.pdbx_strand_id
1 'polypeptide(L)'
;IVVKVTQLLSSPEQSGPGVLNSNQPSDGHPRVSVLSVMGTADRVIPYEGGSSSVFSGDDNFLLMPALTSMEVWASHDGCDLTPAVTNHTTDMGDSTAQKYTYGGCQDGTIVEHYGI
;
A
#
# COMPACT_ATOMS: atom_id res chain seq x y z
N ILE A 1 -4.76 28.56 18.92
CA ILE A 1 -5.44 27.24 18.83
C ILE A 1 -5.71 27.02 17.34
N VAL A 2 -4.93 26.15 16.69
CA VAL A 2 -5.25 25.69 15.33
C VAL A 2 -6.23 24.54 15.52
N VAL A 3 -7.51 24.80 15.29
CA VAL A 3 -8.52 23.74 15.29
C VAL A 3 -8.47 23.11 13.90
N LYS A 4 -7.91 21.90 13.78
CA LYS A 4 -8.03 21.11 12.55
C LYS A 4 -9.51 20.69 12.48
N VAL A 5 -10.32 21.43 11.72
CA VAL A 5 -11.72 21.09 11.46
C VAL A 5 -11.70 19.96 10.44
N THR A 6 -11.73 18.71 10.89
CA THR A 6 -12.11 17.61 10.00
C THR A 6 -13.58 17.84 9.69
N GLN A 7 -13.92 18.14 8.43
CA GLN A 7 -15.33 18.21 8.07
C GLN A 7 -15.96 16.84 8.35
N LEU A 8 -16.99 16.82 9.18
CA LEU A 8 -17.86 15.65 9.42
C LEU A 8 -18.55 15.12 8.14
N LEU A 9 -18.31 15.74 6.98
CA LEU A 9 -19.02 15.55 5.72
C LEU A 9 -18.15 14.95 4.59
N SER A 10 -16.83 14.88 4.75
CA SER A 10 -15.96 14.25 3.74
C SER A 10 -15.66 12.81 4.12
N SER A 11 -15.93 11.87 3.22
CA SER A 11 -15.46 10.50 3.34
C SER A 11 -13.93 10.48 3.46
N PRO A 12 -13.34 9.57 4.27
CA PRO A 12 -11.90 9.37 4.30
C PRO A 12 -11.35 8.98 2.91
N GLU A 13 -10.04 9.12 2.75
CA GLU A 13 -9.34 8.71 1.53
C GLU A 13 -9.47 7.20 1.29
N GLN A 14 -9.68 6.82 0.03
CA GLN A 14 -10.00 5.45 -0.38
C GLN A 14 -8.78 4.74 -0.99
N SER A 15 -8.43 3.56 -0.50
CA SER A 15 -7.31 2.75 -1.01
C SER A 15 -7.60 2.15 -2.38
N GLY A 16 -8.77 2.35 -2.98
CA GLY A 16 -9.03 1.89 -4.33
C GLY A 16 -10.31 2.51 -4.89
N PRO A 17 -10.64 2.24 -6.16
CA PRO A 17 -11.74 2.91 -6.85
C PRO A 17 -13.14 2.54 -6.33
N GLY A 18 -13.26 1.52 -5.47
CA GLY A 18 -14.50 1.11 -4.83
C GLY A 18 -14.89 2.05 -3.67
N VAL A 19 -16.19 2.30 -3.53
CA VAL A 19 -16.73 3.30 -2.58
C VAL A 19 -16.59 2.91 -1.10
N LEU A 20 -16.21 1.67 -0.80
CA LEU A 20 -16.06 1.14 0.56
C LEU A 20 -14.59 0.95 1.01
N ASN A 21 -13.61 1.37 0.20
CA ASN A 21 -12.19 1.17 0.49
C ASN A 21 -11.55 2.25 1.39
N SER A 22 -12.22 2.71 2.45
CA SER A 22 -11.76 3.88 3.22
C SER A 22 -10.64 3.58 4.23
N ASN A 23 -9.52 2.99 3.77
CA ASN A 23 -8.42 2.51 4.60
C ASN A 23 -7.03 2.99 4.15
N GLN A 24 -6.91 4.17 3.54
CA GLN A 24 -5.60 4.81 3.33
C GLN A 24 -5.05 5.44 4.62
N PRO A 25 -3.72 5.54 4.75
CA PRO A 25 -3.15 6.49 5.71
C PRO A 25 -3.65 7.91 5.41
N SER A 26 -3.75 8.75 6.44
CA SER A 26 -4.29 10.12 6.27
C SER A 26 -3.57 11.13 7.15
N ASP A 27 -3.63 12.39 6.70
CA ASP A 27 -2.93 13.50 7.34
C ASP A 27 -3.32 13.73 8.80
N GLY A 28 -2.34 13.63 9.69
CA GLY A 28 -2.52 13.84 11.14
C GLY A 28 -2.47 12.57 11.96
N HIS A 29 -2.31 11.41 11.31
CA HIS A 29 -1.85 10.19 11.95
C HIS A 29 -0.32 10.13 11.97
N PRO A 30 0.28 9.42 12.95
CA PRO A 30 1.73 9.25 13.00
C PRO A 30 2.22 8.41 11.83
N ARG A 31 3.43 8.72 11.34
CA ARG A 31 4.17 7.89 10.38
C ARG A 31 4.55 6.56 11.01
N VAL A 32 4.55 5.49 10.23
CA VAL A 32 4.81 4.12 10.71
C VAL A 32 5.68 3.37 9.71
N SER A 33 6.53 2.46 10.19
CA SER A 33 7.22 1.56 9.24
C SER A 33 6.25 0.55 8.64
N VAL A 34 6.33 0.34 7.33
CA VAL A 34 5.48 -0.55 6.56
C VAL A 34 6.32 -1.61 5.86
N LEU A 35 5.95 -2.87 6.09
CA LEU A 35 6.43 -4.03 5.35
C LEU A 35 5.24 -4.68 4.65
N SER A 36 5.33 -4.84 3.34
CA SER A 36 4.35 -5.56 2.53
C SER A 36 4.98 -6.74 1.81
N VAL A 37 4.30 -7.88 1.78
CA VAL A 37 4.73 -9.07 1.05
C VAL A 37 3.51 -9.64 0.34
N MET A 38 3.55 -9.72 -0.99
CA MET A 38 2.43 -10.20 -1.79
C MET A 38 2.89 -11.11 -2.91
N GLY A 39 2.09 -12.14 -3.20
CA GLY A 39 2.26 -12.98 -4.38
C GLY A 39 1.82 -12.25 -5.64
N THR A 40 2.70 -12.12 -6.60
CA THR A 40 2.42 -11.56 -7.93
C THR A 40 1.43 -12.42 -8.72
N ALA A 41 1.31 -13.72 -8.38
CA ALA A 41 0.36 -14.67 -8.94
C ALA A 41 -0.87 -14.94 -8.05
N ASP A 42 -1.09 -14.15 -6.99
CA ASP A 42 -2.26 -14.32 -6.12
C ASP A 42 -3.56 -14.04 -6.88
N ARG A 43 -4.46 -15.03 -6.92
CA ARG A 43 -5.75 -14.96 -7.63
C ARG A 43 -6.92 -14.60 -6.71
N VAL A 44 -6.67 -14.54 -5.41
CA VAL A 44 -7.64 -14.15 -4.38
C VAL A 44 -7.47 -12.66 -4.09
N ILE A 45 -6.26 -12.18 -3.82
CA ILE A 45 -5.94 -10.76 -3.66
C ILE A 45 -5.01 -10.35 -4.80
N PRO A 46 -5.53 -9.86 -5.94
CA PRO A 46 -4.70 -9.60 -7.11
C PRO A 46 -3.65 -8.53 -6.85
N TYR A 47 -2.42 -8.81 -7.26
CA TYR A 47 -1.29 -7.88 -7.13
C TYR A 47 -1.53 -6.55 -7.85
N GLU A 48 -2.16 -6.61 -9.02
CA GLU A 48 -2.56 -5.45 -9.83
C GLU A 48 -3.85 -4.79 -9.33
N GLY A 49 -4.39 -5.23 -8.19
CA GLY A 49 -5.64 -4.71 -7.62
C GLY A 49 -6.90 -5.16 -8.37
N GLY A 50 -7.99 -4.44 -8.15
CA GLY A 50 -9.30 -4.70 -8.76
C GLY A 50 -10.22 -5.57 -7.91
N SER A 51 -11.19 -6.22 -8.56
CA SER A 51 -12.20 -7.05 -7.90
C SER A 51 -11.56 -8.29 -7.27
N SER A 52 -12.10 -8.72 -6.12
CA SER A 52 -11.68 -9.94 -5.46
C SER A 52 -12.86 -10.80 -5.03
N SER A 53 -12.67 -12.12 -5.07
CA SER A 53 -13.64 -13.08 -4.56
C SER A 53 -13.83 -12.98 -3.04
N VAL A 54 -12.89 -12.38 -2.29
CA VAL A 54 -13.07 -12.16 -0.83
C VAL A 54 -14.23 -11.22 -0.54
N PHE A 55 -14.57 -10.33 -1.48
CA PHE A 55 -15.72 -9.44 -1.41
C PHE A 55 -16.91 -9.98 -2.22
N SER A 56 -16.93 -11.28 -2.54
CA SER A 56 -17.95 -11.90 -3.39
C SER A 56 -18.11 -11.23 -4.78
N GLY A 57 -17.07 -10.57 -5.28
CA GLY A 57 -17.14 -9.77 -6.51
C GLY A 57 -17.96 -8.49 -6.38
N ASP A 58 -18.16 -7.96 -5.17
CA ASP A 58 -18.80 -6.68 -4.95
C ASP A 58 -17.91 -5.54 -5.45
N ASP A 59 -18.32 -4.88 -6.55
CA ASP A 59 -17.61 -3.77 -7.16
C ASP A 59 -17.54 -2.51 -6.27
N ASN A 60 -18.24 -2.49 -5.12
CA ASN A 60 -18.03 -1.47 -4.11
C ASN A 60 -16.70 -1.63 -3.36
N PHE A 61 -16.06 -2.81 -3.43
CA PHE A 61 -14.73 -3.10 -2.91
C PHE A 61 -13.77 -3.46 -4.05
N LEU A 62 -12.94 -2.49 -4.44
CA LEU A 62 -11.90 -2.68 -5.45
C LEU A 62 -10.53 -2.45 -4.83
N LEU A 63 -9.68 -3.47 -4.84
CA LEU A 63 -8.36 -3.41 -4.24
C LEU A 63 -7.43 -2.46 -5.01
N MET A 64 -6.54 -1.76 -4.30
CA MET A 64 -5.43 -1.04 -4.91
C MET A 64 -4.44 -2.01 -5.55
N PRO A 65 -3.79 -1.62 -6.67
CA PRO A 65 -2.53 -2.24 -7.05
C PRO A 65 -1.51 -2.13 -5.91
N ALA A 66 -0.75 -3.20 -5.69
CA ALA A 66 0.20 -3.31 -4.58
C ALA A 66 1.21 -2.16 -4.57
N LEU A 67 1.85 -1.88 -5.71
CA LEU A 67 2.85 -0.81 -5.81
C LEU A 67 2.24 0.59 -5.60
N THR A 68 1.02 0.84 -6.10
CA THR A 68 0.30 2.09 -5.83
C THR A 68 -0.01 2.25 -4.34
N SER A 69 -0.37 1.17 -3.63
CA SER A 69 -0.56 1.21 -2.18
C SER A 69 0.75 1.56 -1.45
N MET A 70 1.88 1.04 -1.92
CA MET A 70 3.18 1.38 -1.34
C MET A 70 3.60 2.83 -1.61
N GLU A 71 3.27 3.37 -2.79
CA GLU A 71 3.48 4.80 -3.09
C GLU A 71 2.66 5.71 -2.15
N VAL A 72 1.42 5.32 -1.82
CA VAL A 72 0.59 6.04 -0.84
C VAL A 72 1.23 6.05 0.55
N TRP A 73 1.73 4.91 1.02
CA TRP A 73 2.47 4.84 2.28
C TRP A 73 3.78 5.62 2.24
N ALA A 74 4.54 5.51 1.15
CA ALA A 74 5.76 6.27 0.94
C ALA A 74 5.51 7.79 0.99
N SER A 75 4.43 8.25 0.35
CA SER A 75 3.99 9.65 0.43
C SER A 75 3.61 10.04 1.86
N HIS A 76 2.79 9.21 2.52
CA HIS A 76 2.38 9.45 3.91
C HIS A 76 3.56 9.48 4.88
N ASP A 77 4.63 8.74 4.62
CA ASP A 77 5.83 8.67 5.48
C ASP A 77 6.95 9.61 5.01
N GLY A 78 6.70 10.39 3.96
CA GLY A 78 7.61 11.44 3.47
C GLY A 78 8.87 10.88 2.80
N CYS A 79 8.76 9.69 2.20
CA CYS A 79 9.82 9.03 1.44
C CYS A 79 9.94 9.57 0.01
N ASP A 80 11.05 9.24 -0.65
CA ASP A 80 11.19 9.34 -2.10
C ASP A 80 10.24 8.35 -2.79
N LEU A 81 9.44 8.80 -3.75
CA LEU A 81 8.43 7.97 -4.43
C LEU A 81 9.00 7.01 -5.49
N THR A 82 10.30 7.07 -5.77
CA THR A 82 10.97 6.12 -6.68
C THR A 82 11.73 5.10 -5.84
N PRO A 83 11.23 3.85 -5.70
CA PRO A 83 11.89 2.86 -4.89
C PRO A 83 13.16 2.32 -5.56
N ALA A 84 14.17 1.97 -4.75
CA ALA A 84 15.24 1.10 -5.18
C ALA A 84 14.71 -0.34 -5.30
N VAL A 85 14.97 -0.99 -6.44
CA VAL A 85 14.50 -2.36 -6.71
C VAL A 85 15.68 -3.33 -6.67
N THR A 86 15.59 -4.37 -5.86
CA THR A 86 16.58 -5.45 -5.75
C THR A 86 15.92 -6.82 -5.83
N ASN A 87 16.64 -7.80 -6.38
CA ASN A 87 16.17 -9.18 -6.44
C ASN A 87 16.72 -10.00 -5.28
N HIS A 88 15.88 -10.86 -4.71
CA HIS A 88 16.24 -11.83 -3.67
C HIS A 88 15.81 -13.23 -4.09
N THR A 89 16.63 -14.23 -3.79
CA THR A 89 16.25 -15.65 -3.95
C THR A 89 15.38 -16.05 -2.77
N THR A 90 14.27 -16.74 -3.02
CA THR A 90 13.45 -17.31 -1.95
C THR A 90 14.08 -18.62 -1.44
N ASP A 91 13.78 -18.97 -0.20
CA ASP A 91 14.29 -20.19 0.46
C ASP A 91 13.79 -21.48 -0.21
N MET A 92 12.66 -21.44 -0.91
CA MET A 92 12.14 -22.54 -1.71
C MET A 92 12.83 -22.73 -3.07
N GLY A 93 13.89 -21.96 -3.37
CA GLY A 93 14.89 -22.28 -4.41
C GLY A 93 14.52 -21.95 -5.85
N ASP A 94 13.23 -21.89 -6.19
CA ASP A 94 12.77 -21.79 -7.58
C ASP A 94 12.16 -20.43 -7.93
N SER A 95 12.00 -19.52 -6.96
CA SER A 95 11.41 -18.21 -7.17
C SER A 95 12.31 -17.06 -6.71
N THR A 96 12.13 -15.91 -7.35
CA THR A 96 12.80 -14.66 -7.01
C THR A 96 11.79 -13.65 -6.51
N ALA A 97 12.07 -13.02 -5.38
CA ALA A 97 11.30 -11.89 -4.88
C ALA A 97 11.92 -10.58 -5.39
N GLN A 98 11.10 -9.67 -5.90
CA GLN A 98 11.49 -8.28 -6.16
C GLN A 98 11.20 -7.46 -4.90
N LYS A 99 12.25 -6.92 -4.28
CA LYS A 99 12.17 -5.99 -3.16
C LYS A 99 12.18 -4.57 -3.68
N TYR A 100 11.22 -3.77 -3.23
CA TYR A 100 11.10 -2.34 -3.47
C TYR A 100 11.36 -1.62 -2.14
N THR A 101 12.32 -0.72 -2.10
CA THR A 101 12.68 0.06 -0.90
C THR A 101 12.53 1.54 -1.18
N TYR A 102 11.66 2.22 -0.45
CA TYR A 102 11.48 3.67 -0.56
C TYR A 102 12.48 4.36 0.38
N GLY A 103 13.33 5.21 -0.21
CA GLY A 103 14.38 5.94 0.52
C GLY A 103 13.87 7.25 1.12
N GLY A 104 14.70 7.91 1.92
CA GLY A 104 14.43 9.30 2.35
C GLY A 104 13.25 9.48 3.31
N CYS A 105 12.67 8.41 3.84
CA CYS A 105 11.53 8.47 4.74
C CYS A 105 11.80 9.28 6.02
N GLN A 106 10.77 9.96 6.52
CA GLN A 106 10.86 10.78 7.73
C GLN A 106 10.73 9.94 9.00
N ASP A 107 11.12 10.53 10.13
CA ASP A 107 10.98 9.93 11.48
C ASP A 107 11.65 8.55 11.64
N GLY A 108 12.62 8.24 10.78
CA GLY A 108 13.32 6.94 10.78
C GLY A 108 12.42 5.76 10.37
N THR A 109 11.28 6.04 9.74
CA THR A 109 10.39 5.01 9.21
C THR A 109 11.00 4.30 8.00
N ILE A 110 10.47 3.12 7.71
CA ILE A 110 10.91 2.27 6.60
C ILE A 110 9.67 1.84 5.83
N VAL A 111 9.67 2.01 4.51
CA VAL A 111 8.62 1.50 3.63
C VAL A 111 9.25 0.55 2.61
N GLU A 112 8.91 -0.73 2.72
CA GLU A 112 9.40 -1.76 1.81
C GLU A 112 8.32 -2.77 1.39
N HIS A 113 8.48 -3.30 0.18
CA HIS A 113 7.56 -4.26 -0.40
C HIS A 113 8.29 -5.39 -1.10
N TYR A 114 7.80 -6.62 -0.96
CA TYR A 114 8.28 -7.79 -1.69
C TYR A 114 7.16 -8.34 -2.56
N GLY A 115 7.36 -8.30 -3.87
CA GLY A 115 6.56 -9.05 -4.84
C GLY A 115 7.20 -10.41 -5.07
N ILE A 116 6.47 -11.49 -4.76
CA ILE A 116 6.94 -12.89 -4.83
C ILE A 116 6.24 -13.66 -5.95
#